data_AF-A0A955FE27-F1
#
_entry.id   AF-A0A955FE27-F1
#
_cell.length_a   1.000
_cell.length_b   1.000
_cell.length_c   1.000
_cell.angle_alpha   90.00
_cell.angle_beta   90.00
_cell.angle_gamma   90.00
#
_symmetry.space_group_name_H-M   'P 1'
#
loop_
_entity.id
_entity.type
_entity.pdbx_description
1 polymer ?
#
loop_
_entity_poly.entity_id
_entity_poly.type
_entity_poly.pdbx_seq_one_letter_code
_entity_poly.pdbx_strand_id
1 'polypeptide(L)'
;MFRILFVFILGIVGLTGVYGQPVSALSSDPKHFIGADNTFYAYVKSGEDISAKFTRVQYSHEANAADVVVTMDGPDVKQQKCILKRNISIGQGCTLQSKNIAKSGIWKISFTPGKEAEPSPSLSPDVRWIRNLFSWDIMVSNEKVEQKGRIWTDRYALRQQPGEQFTGDFTTYYVSEDGYIYRAINYGYNGLVSILLADSIGIRTGEECISSYRSAEVNDKELSPTLGTCGTRYKLFFQEPAGNLPTEATGWDGKTDWIRPDIKRPTISELHFAPDGSNDQLSGTISFFLRNFVGQYEIKID
;
A
#
# COMPACT_ATOMS: atom_id res chain seq x y z
N MET A 1 -24.21 -31.43 -72.28
CA MET A 1 -23.09 -31.67 -71.35
C MET A 1 -22.76 -30.34 -70.67
N PHE A 2 -23.45 -30.03 -69.57
CA PHE A 2 -23.36 -28.73 -68.86
C PHE A 2 -22.27 -28.81 -67.79
N ARG A 3 -21.28 -27.92 -67.86
CA ARG A 3 -20.23 -27.75 -66.83
C ARG A 3 -20.61 -26.61 -65.90
N ILE A 4 -20.81 -26.90 -64.62
CA ILE A 4 -21.00 -25.93 -63.54
C ILE A 4 -19.63 -25.64 -62.93
N LEU A 5 -19.23 -24.36 -62.95
CA LEU A 5 -18.00 -23.83 -62.36
C LEU A 5 -18.34 -23.33 -60.94
N PHE A 6 -17.84 -24.01 -59.91
CA PHE A 6 -17.93 -23.58 -58.51
C PHE A 6 -16.79 -22.60 -58.19
N VAL A 7 -17.13 -21.36 -57.85
CA VAL A 7 -16.18 -20.34 -57.37
C VAL A 7 -16.17 -20.40 -55.84
N PHE A 8 -15.04 -20.79 -55.26
CA PHE A 8 -14.78 -20.74 -53.82
C PHE A 8 -14.26 -19.34 -53.46
N ILE A 9 -15.03 -18.59 -52.66
CA ILE A 9 -14.60 -17.33 -52.04
C ILE A 9 -13.93 -17.69 -50.70
N LEU A 10 -12.61 -17.52 -50.61
CA LEU A 10 -11.89 -17.57 -49.34
C LEU A 10 -12.10 -16.24 -48.59
N GLY A 11 -12.89 -16.28 -47.52
CA GLY A 11 -13.01 -15.17 -46.57
C GLY A 11 -11.81 -15.16 -45.62
N ILE A 12 -10.99 -14.11 -45.68
CA ILE A 12 -9.92 -13.84 -44.72
C ILE A 12 -10.57 -13.23 -43.47
N VAL A 13 -10.61 -13.98 -42.38
CA VAL A 13 -10.99 -13.48 -41.05
C VAL A 13 -9.79 -12.77 -40.46
N GLY A 14 -9.83 -11.44 -40.46
CA GLY A 14 -8.85 -10.59 -39.76
C GLY A 14 -9.05 -10.68 -38.25
N LEU A 15 -8.16 -11.39 -37.57
CA LEU A 15 -8.01 -11.32 -36.11
C LEU A 15 -7.44 -9.95 -35.74
N THR A 16 -8.31 -9.01 -35.36
CA THR A 16 -7.90 -7.78 -34.69
C THR A 16 -7.49 -8.13 -33.26
N GLY A 17 -6.19 -8.31 -33.05
CA GLY A 17 -5.62 -8.40 -31.71
C GLY A 17 -5.93 -7.11 -30.95
N VAL A 18 -6.67 -7.23 -29.86
CA VAL A 18 -6.84 -6.16 -28.87
C VAL A 18 -5.48 -5.97 -28.21
N TYR A 19 -4.67 -5.06 -28.75
CA TYR A 19 -3.48 -4.57 -28.09
C TYR A 19 -3.93 -3.79 -26.86
N GLY A 20 -3.86 -4.41 -25.69
CA GLY A 20 -3.94 -3.71 -24.41
C GLY A 20 -2.91 -2.58 -24.43
N GLN A 21 -3.36 -1.36 -24.15
CA GLN A 21 -2.47 -0.20 -24.03
C GLN A 21 -1.33 -0.55 -23.06
N PRO A 22 -0.07 -0.19 -23.38
CA PRO A 22 1.02 -0.36 -22.44
C PRO A 22 0.66 0.38 -21.16
N VAL A 23 0.56 -0.37 -20.07
CA VAL A 23 0.24 0.17 -18.76
C VAL A 23 1.34 1.15 -18.38
N SER A 24 0.93 2.38 -18.12
CA SER A 24 1.77 3.48 -17.66
C SER A 24 2.38 3.18 -16.29
N ALA A 25 3.51 3.84 -16.04
CA ALA A 25 4.16 3.93 -14.74
C ALA A 25 3.16 4.07 -13.59
N LEU A 26 3.45 3.40 -12.47
CA LEU A 26 2.66 3.55 -11.25
C LEU A 26 2.61 5.01 -10.81
N SER A 27 1.48 5.61 -11.09
CA SER A 27 1.18 6.99 -10.78
C SER A 27 -0.04 7.05 -9.88
N SER A 28 -0.07 8.10 -9.07
CA SER A 28 -1.29 8.54 -8.42
C SER A 28 -2.38 8.67 -9.48
N ASP A 29 -3.53 8.02 -9.25
CA ASP A 29 -4.72 8.23 -10.07
C ASP A 29 -4.98 9.74 -10.22
N PRO A 30 -5.36 10.27 -11.40
CA PRO A 30 -5.70 11.68 -11.56
C PRO A 30 -6.83 12.17 -10.64
N LYS A 31 -7.47 11.28 -9.90
CA LYS A 31 -8.49 11.55 -8.87
C LYS A 31 -7.96 11.47 -7.43
N HIS A 32 -6.81 10.83 -7.21
CA HIS A 32 -6.21 10.64 -5.89
C HIS A 32 -4.85 11.34 -5.80
N PHE A 33 -4.70 12.24 -4.83
CA PHE A 33 -3.49 13.03 -4.64
C PHE A 33 -2.91 12.81 -3.26
N ILE A 34 -1.69 13.28 -3.04
CA ILE A 34 -1.11 13.39 -1.70
C ILE A 34 -0.94 14.84 -1.29
N GLY A 35 -1.13 15.09 -0.01
CA GLY A 35 -0.89 16.38 0.64
C GLY A 35 -0.51 16.19 2.10
N ALA A 36 0.06 15.04 2.43
CA ALA A 36 0.41 14.65 3.80
C ALA A 36 1.68 13.81 3.83
N ASP A 37 2.21 13.60 5.04
CA ASP A 37 3.27 12.63 5.30
C ASP A 37 2.95 11.29 4.62
N ASN A 38 3.76 10.93 3.64
CA ASN A 38 3.72 9.63 2.96
C ASN A 38 5.13 9.07 2.85
N THR A 39 5.26 7.77 3.04
CA THR A 39 6.50 7.04 2.75
C THR A 39 6.18 5.88 1.83
N PHE A 40 6.79 5.89 0.67
CA PHE A 40 6.72 4.80 -0.29
C PHE A 40 7.99 3.99 -0.23
N TYR A 41 7.88 2.72 -0.54
CA TYR A 41 8.98 1.81 -0.65
C TYR A 41 8.96 1.14 -2.00
N ALA A 42 10.13 0.79 -2.52
CA ALA A 42 10.26 0.09 -3.77
C ALA A 42 11.35 -0.99 -3.69
N TYR A 43 11.07 -2.18 -4.22
CA TYR A 43 12.11 -3.18 -4.40
C TYR A 43 12.76 -3.02 -5.77
N VAL A 44 14.06 -2.73 -5.79
CA VAL A 44 14.85 -2.51 -7.01
C VAL A 44 15.94 -3.57 -7.07
N LYS A 45 16.09 -4.25 -8.21
CA LYS A 45 17.18 -5.21 -8.44
C LYS A 45 18.42 -4.50 -8.98
N SER A 46 19.58 -5.12 -8.77
CA SER A 46 20.81 -4.71 -9.44
C SER A 46 20.61 -4.66 -10.96
N GLY A 47 21.11 -3.60 -11.59
CA GLY A 47 20.96 -3.30 -13.02
C GLY A 47 19.70 -2.52 -13.38
N GLU A 48 18.73 -2.38 -12.47
CA GLU A 48 17.49 -1.62 -12.72
C GLU A 48 17.68 -0.11 -12.43
N ASP A 49 16.70 0.69 -12.81
CA ASP A 49 16.58 2.12 -12.55
C ASP A 49 15.37 2.39 -11.64
N ILE A 50 15.43 3.47 -10.86
CA ILE A 50 14.30 4.00 -10.09
C ILE A 50 14.15 5.51 -10.29
N SER A 51 12.91 5.98 -10.43
CA SER A 51 12.58 7.40 -10.42
C SER A 51 11.35 7.69 -9.57
N ALA A 52 11.34 8.87 -8.96
CA ALA A 52 10.19 9.39 -8.23
C ALA A 52 9.94 10.84 -8.65
N LYS A 53 8.72 11.12 -9.13
CA LYS A 53 8.28 12.45 -9.57
C LYS A 53 7.07 12.88 -8.76
N PHE A 54 7.10 14.12 -8.29
CA PHE A 54 5.99 14.74 -7.57
C PHE A 54 5.65 16.05 -8.26
N THR A 55 4.39 16.23 -8.66
CA THR A 55 3.95 17.41 -9.43
C THR A 55 2.79 18.08 -8.71
N ARG A 56 2.89 19.39 -8.48
CA ARG A 56 1.77 20.14 -7.88
C ARG A 56 0.59 20.11 -8.84
N VAL A 57 -0.57 19.73 -8.33
CA VAL A 57 -1.83 19.82 -9.05
C VAL A 57 -2.64 21.02 -8.55
N GLN A 58 -3.68 21.37 -9.31
CA GLN A 58 -4.64 22.38 -8.84
C GLN A 58 -5.32 21.88 -7.55
N TYR A 59 -5.73 22.79 -6.68
CA TYR A 59 -6.62 22.51 -5.56
C TYR A 59 -7.33 23.81 -5.19
N SER A 60 -8.65 23.78 -5.05
CA SER A 60 -9.48 24.98 -4.95
C SER A 60 -9.76 25.46 -3.51
N HIS A 61 -9.24 24.77 -2.48
CA HIS A 61 -9.56 25.09 -1.09
C HIS A 61 -8.49 25.95 -0.40
N GLU A 62 -8.93 26.90 0.42
CA GLU A 62 -8.08 27.82 1.19
C GLU A 62 -7.57 27.14 2.47
N ALA A 63 -6.28 26.80 2.51
CA ALA A 63 -5.59 26.29 3.71
C ALA A 63 -4.12 26.70 3.69
N ASN A 64 -3.38 26.46 4.77
CA ASN A 64 -1.96 26.81 4.86
C ASN A 64 -1.10 25.92 3.94
N ALA A 65 -0.21 26.54 3.16
CA ALA A 65 0.79 25.82 2.37
C ALA A 65 2.13 25.78 3.13
N ALA A 66 2.76 24.61 3.15
CA ALA A 66 4.11 24.43 3.68
C ALA A 66 5.07 24.03 2.55
N ASP A 67 6.37 24.21 2.79
CA ASP A 67 7.39 23.55 1.98
C ASP A 67 7.27 22.03 2.20
N VAL A 68 7.57 21.23 1.19
CA VAL A 68 7.66 19.76 1.32
C VAL A 68 9.07 19.32 1.00
N VAL A 69 9.62 18.47 1.84
CA VAL A 69 10.88 17.79 1.58
C VAL A 69 10.56 16.43 0.97
N VAL A 70 11.08 16.16 -0.22
CA VAL A 70 11.04 14.84 -0.84
C VAL A 70 12.44 14.26 -0.80
N THR A 71 12.57 13.03 -0.33
CA THR A 71 13.84 12.29 -0.29
C THR A 71 13.71 10.94 -0.96
N MET A 72 14.82 10.45 -1.52
CA MET A 72 14.94 9.10 -2.05
C MET A 72 16.24 8.48 -1.57
N ASP A 73 16.13 7.40 -0.81
CA ASP A 73 17.21 6.65 -0.21
C ASP A 73 17.24 5.22 -0.76
N GLY A 74 18.42 4.70 -1.04
CA GLY A 74 18.62 3.33 -1.50
C GLY A 74 19.83 2.68 -0.83
N PRO A 75 19.94 1.35 -0.87
CA PRO A 75 21.10 0.64 -0.32
C PRO A 75 22.40 1.14 -0.96
N ASP A 76 23.34 1.61 -0.14
CA ASP A 76 24.65 2.12 -0.56
C ASP A 76 24.59 3.31 -1.57
N VAL A 77 23.44 3.99 -1.64
CA VAL A 77 23.25 5.18 -2.48
C VAL A 77 23.06 6.41 -1.59
N LYS A 78 23.82 7.48 -1.88
CA LYS A 78 23.66 8.76 -1.19
C LYS A 78 22.23 9.28 -1.36
N GLN A 79 21.61 9.69 -0.25
CA GLN A 79 20.28 10.31 -0.24
C GLN A 79 20.17 11.40 -1.30
N GLN A 80 19.15 11.29 -2.15
CA GLN A 80 18.71 12.37 -3.01
C GLN A 80 17.61 13.16 -2.33
N LYS A 81 17.55 14.47 -2.60
CA LYS A 81 16.63 15.38 -1.93
C LYS A 81 16.19 16.51 -2.84
N CYS A 82 14.90 16.82 -2.83
CA CYS A 82 14.34 18.05 -3.38
C CYS A 82 13.41 18.73 -2.36
N ILE A 83 13.21 20.04 -2.53
CA ILE A 83 12.28 20.83 -1.71
C ILE A 83 11.25 21.44 -2.65
N LEU A 84 9.98 21.04 -2.49
CA LEU A 84 8.84 21.64 -3.16
C LEU A 84 8.41 22.85 -2.33
N LYS A 85 8.62 24.06 -2.86
CA LYS A 85 8.29 25.29 -2.14
C LYS A 85 6.79 25.46 -1.95
N ARG A 86 6.37 26.08 -0.84
CA ARG A 86 4.94 26.35 -0.56
C ARG A 86 4.20 27.09 -1.68
N ASN A 87 4.92 27.89 -2.46
CA ASN A 87 4.43 28.68 -3.59
C ASN A 87 4.77 28.10 -4.97
N ILE A 88 5.20 26.83 -5.07
CA ILE A 88 5.51 26.17 -6.35
C ILE A 88 4.32 26.25 -7.33
N SER A 89 4.50 26.56 -8.60
CA SER A 89 3.36 26.68 -9.54
C SER A 89 2.68 25.34 -9.82
N ILE A 90 1.41 25.36 -10.23
CA ILE A 90 0.71 24.15 -10.72
C ILE A 90 1.48 23.59 -11.93
N GLY A 91 1.61 22.27 -12.01
CA GLY A 91 2.39 21.58 -13.05
C GLY A 91 3.89 21.57 -12.80
N GLN A 92 4.39 22.30 -11.80
CA GLN A 92 5.80 22.25 -11.38
C GLN A 92 5.97 21.25 -10.24
N GLY A 93 7.19 20.75 -10.07
CA GLY A 93 7.45 19.64 -9.18
C GLY A 93 8.92 19.37 -8.97
N CYS A 94 9.23 18.16 -8.51
CA CYS A 94 10.58 17.63 -8.55
C CYS A 94 10.61 16.19 -9.02
N THR A 95 11.79 15.78 -9.52
CA THR A 95 12.06 14.43 -9.97
C THR A 95 13.40 14.00 -9.38
N LEU A 96 13.40 12.86 -8.71
CA LEU A 96 14.58 12.17 -8.21
C LEU A 96 14.78 10.92 -9.08
N GLN A 97 16.03 10.60 -9.42
CA GLN A 97 16.31 9.44 -10.26
C GLN A 97 17.66 8.83 -9.92
N SER A 98 17.70 7.50 -9.83
CA SER A 98 18.93 6.72 -9.80
C SER A 98 18.90 5.72 -10.96
N LYS A 99 20.04 5.52 -11.60
CA LYS A 99 20.18 4.62 -12.75
C LYS A 99 21.24 3.56 -12.50
N ASN A 100 21.08 2.41 -13.14
CA ASN A 100 22.01 1.27 -13.09
C ASN A 100 22.37 0.92 -11.64
N ILE A 101 21.35 0.63 -10.83
CA ILE A 101 21.53 0.34 -9.40
C ILE A 101 22.51 -0.83 -9.23
N ALA A 102 23.55 -0.67 -8.41
CA ALA A 102 24.57 -1.69 -8.23
C ALA A 102 24.16 -2.81 -7.24
N LYS A 103 23.22 -2.54 -6.35
CA LYS A 103 22.81 -3.45 -5.27
C LYS A 103 21.30 -3.53 -5.17
N SER A 104 20.77 -4.75 -5.21
CA SER A 104 19.35 -5.00 -4.98
C SER A 104 18.94 -4.62 -3.55
N GLY A 105 17.73 -4.08 -3.37
CA GLY A 105 17.17 -3.88 -2.03
C GLY A 105 15.96 -2.96 -1.99
N ILE A 106 15.56 -2.60 -0.77
CA ILE A 106 14.40 -1.73 -0.50
C ILE A 106 14.85 -0.28 -0.52
N TRP A 107 14.25 0.48 -1.43
CA TRP A 107 14.36 1.92 -1.52
C TRP A 107 13.25 2.58 -0.72
N LYS A 108 13.53 3.75 -0.14
CA LYS A 108 12.54 4.58 0.55
C LYS A 108 12.41 5.92 -0.16
N ILE A 109 11.16 6.34 -0.38
CA ILE A 109 10.79 7.63 -0.93
C ILE A 109 9.87 8.32 0.07
N SER A 110 10.35 9.35 0.73
CA SER A 110 9.56 10.09 1.73
C SER A 110 9.10 11.42 1.17
N PHE A 111 7.81 11.69 1.33
CA PHE A 111 7.16 12.98 1.12
C PHE A 111 6.81 13.54 2.49
N THR A 112 7.53 14.58 2.92
CA THR A 112 7.49 15.08 4.29
C THR A 112 7.14 16.57 4.28
N PRO A 113 5.90 16.94 4.64
CA PRO A 113 5.53 18.34 4.84
C PRO A 113 6.40 19.05 5.88
N GLY A 114 6.60 20.35 5.68
CA GLY A 114 7.33 21.24 6.57
C GLY A 114 6.63 21.44 7.91
N LYS A 115 7.25 22.23 8.79
CA LYS A 115 6.76 22.50 10.15
C LYS A 115 5.42 23.26 10.18
N GLU A 116 5.07 23.93 9.08
CA GLU A 116 3.81 24.66 8.91
C GLU A 116 2.63 23.75 8.55
N ALA A 117 2.88 22.45 8.33
CA ALA A 117 1.83 21.46 8.12
C ALA A 117 1.10 21.16 9.43
N GLU A 118 -0.21 21.01 9.37
CA GLU A 118 -1.06 20.81 10.55
C GLU A 118 -1.36 19.31 10.74
N PRO A 119 -1.20 18.76 11.95
CA PRO A 119 -1.64 17.40 12.22
C PRO A 119 -3.18 17.31 12.12
N SER A 120 -3.69 16.12 11.82
CA SER A 120 -5.13 15.84 11.93
C SER A 120 -5.36 14.76 12.99
N PRO A 121 -5.43 15.13 14.29
CA PRO A 121 -5.49 14.17 15.39
C PRO A 121 -6.67 13.20 15.31
N SER A 122 -7.78 13.64 14.71
CA SER A 122 -8.95 12.79 14.50
C SER A 122 -8.71 11.67 13.48
N LEU A 123 -7.84 11.86 12.48
CA LEU A 123 -7.55 10.84 11.47
C LEU A 123 -6.30 10.01 11.81
N SER A 124 -5.19 10.69 12.13
CA SER A 124 -3.96 10.07 12.62
C SER A 124 -3.10 11.14 13.28
N PRO A 125 -2.74 11.01 14.56
CA PRO A 125 -2.08 12.07 15.32
C PRO A 125 -0.69 12.44 14.82
N ASP A 126 -0.05 11.54 14.07
CA ASP A 126 1.31 11.68 13.53
C ASP A 126 1.36 12.06 12.05
N VAL A 127 0.22 12.19 11.36
CA VAL A 127 0.17 12.60 9.95
C VAL A 127 -0.12 14.08 9.85
N ARG A 128 0.81 14.82 9.25
CA ARG A 128 0.66 16.25 9.00
C ARG A 128 0.21 16.49 7.58
N TRP A 129 -0.71 17.43 7.42
CA TRP A 129 -1.36 17.76 6.16
C TRP A 129 -1.03 19.18 5.72
N ILE A 130 -1.01 19.37 4.41
CA ILE A 130 -0.81 20.67 3.75
C ILE A 130 -1.90 20.92 2.71
N ARG A 131 -2.10 22.19 2.35
CA ARG A 131 -3.03 22.58 1.28
C ARG A 131 -2.64 22.01 -0.08
N ASN A 132 -1.37 22.16 -0.46
CA ASN A 132 -0.94 21.82 -1.82
C ASN A 132 -1.08 20.32 -2.03
N LEU A 133 -1.82 19.95 -3.07
CA LEU A 133 -1.94 18.58 -3.53
C LEU A 133 -0.88 18.30 -4.59
N PHE A 134 -0.39 17.08 -4.58
CA PHE A 134 0.60 16.59 -5.51
C PHE A 134 0.14 15.27 -6.10
N SER A 135 0.25 15.15 -7.42
CA SER A 135 0.35 13.84 -8.04
C SER A 135 1.75 13.29 -7.80
N TRP A 136 1.86 11.97 -7.73
CA TRP A 136 3.12 11.26 -7.61
C TRP A 136 3.22 10.20 -8.70
N ASP A 137 4.44 9.90 -9.11
CA ASP A 137 4.76 8.86 -10.10
C ASP A 137 6.09 8.24 -9.67
N ILE A 138 6.04 6.98 -9.24
CA ILE A 138 7.21 6.23 -8.80
C ILE A 138 7.34 5.03 -9.72
N MET A 139 8.50 4.87 -10.32
CA MET A 139 8.73 3.85 -11.32
C MET A 139 10.04 3.13 -11.01
N VAL A 140 9.96 1.80 -10.96
CA VAL A 140 11.11 0.90 -11.11
C VAL A 140 11.12 0.41 -12.54
N SER A 141 12.26 0.47 -13.22
CA SER A 141 12.34 0.03 -14.62
C SER A 141 13.62 -0.75 -14.91
N ASN A 142 13.54 -1.70 -15.84
CA ASN A 142 14.68 -2.39 -16.40
C ASN A 142 14.70 -2.12 -17.90
N GLU A 143 15.78 -1.54 -18.44
CA GLU A 143 15.87 -1.18 -19.86
C GLU A 143 14.65 -0.37 -20.36
N LYS A 144 14.16 0.57 -19.53
CA LYS A 144 12.95 1.41 -19.76
C LYS A 144 11.61 0.66 -19.69
N VAL A 145 11.60 -0.63 -19.36
CA VAL A 145 10.39 -1.41 -19.11
C VAL A 145 10.04 -1.37 -17.64
N GLU A 146 8.86 -0.85 -17.31
CA GLU A 146 8.35 -0.80 -15.94
C GLU A 146 8.31 -2.19 -15.28
N GLN A 147 8.78 -2.25 -14.04
CA GLN A 147 8.69 -3.40 -13.16
C GLN A 147 7.54 -3.22 -12.17
N LYS A 148 6.36 -3.71 -12.57
CA LYS A 148 5.11 -3.58 -11.80
C LYS A 148 5.12 -4.36 -10.50
N GLY A 149 4.21 -3.98 -9.58
CA GLY A 149 3.97 -4.73 -8.35
C GLY A 149 5.13 -4.68 -7.37
N ARG A 150 5.99 -3.64 -7.46
CA ARG A 150 7.20 -3.51 -6.64
C ARG A 150 7.18 -2.33 -5.68
N ILE A 151 6.10 -1.58 -5.66
CA ILE A 151 5.98 -0.33 -4.89
C ILE A 151 4.85 -0.50 -3.88
N TRP A 152 5.14 -0.17 -2.63
CA TRP A 152 4.20 -0.25 -1.53
C TRP A 152 4.37 0.90 -0.54
N THR A 153 3.48 0.96 0.44
CA THR A 153 3.59 1.80 1.62
C THR A 153 2.99 1.06 2.81
N ASP A 154 3.37 1.41 4.03
CA ASP A 154 2.73 0.85 5.23
C ASP A 154 1.48 1.67 5.64
N ARG A 155 1.37 2.90 5.11
CA ARG A 155 0.26 3.82 5.34
C ARG A 155 0.17 4.85 4.21
N TYR A 156 -0.97 4.88 3.53
CA TYR A 156 -1.21 5.83 2.45
C TYR A 156 -2.13 6.96 2.91
N ALA A 157 -1.60 8.17 3.02
CA ALA A 157 -2.38 9.38 3.34
C ALA A 157 -2.72 10.12 2.05
N LEU A 158 -3.96 9.95 1.59
CA LEU A 158 -4.44 10.48 0.32
C LEU A 158 -5.51 11.56 0.50
N ARG A 159 -5.67 12.38 -0.53
CA ARG A 159 -6.73 13.37 -0.67
C ARG A 159 -7.39 13.27 -2.03
N GLN A 160 -8.68 13.53 -2.05
CA GLN A 160 -9.43 13.76 -3.27
C GLN A 160 -9.89 15.22 -3.30
N GLN A 161 -10.02 15.76 -4.49
CA GLN A 161 -10.74 17.02 -4.65
C GLN A 161 -12.25 16.79 -4.48
N PRO A 162 -13.01 17.77 -3.98
CA PRO A 162 -14.46 17.67 -3.98
C PRO A 162 -15.01 17.65 -5.41
N GLY A 163 -16.06 16.84 -5.63
CA GLY A 163 -16.82 16.78 -6.87
C GLY A 163 -16.84 15.38 -7.50
N GLU A 164 -17.96 15.04 -8.16
CA GLU A 164 -18.20 13.71 -8.73
C GLU A 164 -17.14 13.30 -9.76
N GLN A 165 -16.52 14.25 -10.45
CA GLN A 165 -15.44 13.99 -11.41
C GLN A 165 -14.19 13.37 -10.76
N PHE A 166 -14.03 13.54 -9.45
CA PHE A 166 -12.95 12.96 -8.65
C PHE A 166 -13.36 11.69 -7.92
N THR A 167 -14.63 11.28 -8.02
CA THR A 167 -15.07 9.96 -7.56
C THR A 167 -14.53 8.89 -8.51
N GLY A 168 -13.99 7.80 -7.97
CA GLY A 168 -13.43 6.73 -8.79
C GLY A 168 -13.22 5.44 -8.05
N ASP A 169 -13.05 4.38 -8.83
CA ASP A 169 -12.71 3.08 -8.30
C ASP A 169 -11.20 2.94 -8.26
N PHE A 170 -10.67 2.29 -7.22
CA PHE A 170 -9.27 1.88 -7.21
C PHE A 170 -9.09 0.58 -6.44
N THR A 171 -8.04 -0.17 -6.81
CA THR A 171 -7.67 -1.42 -6.15
C THR A 171 -6.35 -1.25 -5.42
N THR A 172 -6.26 -1.82 -4.23
CA THR A 172 -5.01 -1.94 -3.46
C THR A 172 -4.84 -3.39 -3.02
N TYR A 173 -3.60 -3.77 -2.71
CA TYR A 173 -3.26 -5.11 -2.23
C TYR A 173 -2.50 -4.98 -0.92
N TYR A 174 -2.92 -5.70 0.11
CA TYR A 174 -2.27 -5.70 1.41
C TYR A 174 -1.56 -7.03 1.61
N VAL A 175 -0.26 -6.98 1.87
CA VAL A 175 0.56 -8.16 2.17
C VAL A 175 0.84 -8.19 3.66
N SER A 176 0.51 -9.30 4.33
CA SER A 176 0.85 -9.50 5.74
C SER A 176 2.27 -10.07 5.90
N GLU A 177 2.83 -9.96 7.11
CA GLU A 177 4.12 -10.56 7.47
C GLU A 177 4.10 -12.11 7.41
N ASP A 178 2.91 -12.70 7.48
CA ASP A 178 2.69 -14.15 7.31
C ASP A 178 2.46 -14.54 5.84
N GLY A 179 2.61 -13.61 4.89
CA GLY A 179 2.58 -13.89 3.44
C GLY A 179 1.20 -13.91 2.79
N TYR A 180 0.13 -13.58 3.53
CA TYR A 180 -1.21 -13.47 2.97
C TYR A 180 -1.36 -12.19 2.14
N ILE A 181 -2.02 -12.29 0.98
CA ILE A 181 -2.29 -11.16 0.09
C ILE A 181 -3.80 -10.94 0.04
N TYR A 182 -4.23 -9.76 0.48
CA TYR A 182 -5.62 -9.33 0.46
C TYR A 182 -5.83 -8.29 -0.62
N ARG A 183 -6.82 -8.50 -1.49
CA ARG A 183 -7.21 -7.53 -2.52
C ARG A 183 -8.37 -6.69 -2.02
N ALA A 184 -8.19 -5.38 -1.95
CA ALA A 184 -9.25 -4.43 -1.61
C ALA A 184 -9.64 -3.62 -2.84
N ILE A 185 -10.94 -3.67 -3.18
CA ILE A 185 -11.51 -2.87 -4.27
C ILE A 185 -12.38 -1.80 -3.63
N ASN A 186 -12.03 -0.54 -3.84
CA ASN A 186 -12.78 0.61 -3.35
C ASN A 186 -13.62 1.12 -4.51
N TYR A 187 -14.94 0.98 -4.40
CA TYR A 187 -15.89 1.43 -5.42
C TYR A 187 -16.40 2.83 -5.08
N GLY A 188 -16.52 3.69 -6.09
CA GLY A 188 -17.08 5.04 -5.95
C GLY A 188 -16.39 5.85 -4.86
N TYR A 189 -15.08 5.69 -4.71
CA TYR A 189 -14.36 6.28 -3.59
C TYR A 189 -14.37 7.81 -3.68
N ASN A 190 -14.80 8.44 -2.60
CA ASN A 190 -14.98 9.89 -2.48
C ASN A 190 -14.60 10.36 -1.05
N GLY A 191 -13.45 9.92 -0.58
CA GLY A 191 -12.84 10.39 0.66
C GLY A 191 -11.99 11.63 0.41
N LEU A 192 -12.49 12.81 0.82
CA LEU A 192 -11.77 14.08 0.71
C LEU A 192 -10.38 14.02 1.36
N VAL A 193 -10.31 13.46 2.57
CA VAL A 193 -9.07 13.25 3.34
C VAL A 193 -9.13 11.86 3.94
N SER A 194 -8.16 11.03 3.61
CA SER A 194 -8.23 9.62 3.94
C SER A 194 -6.86 9.05 4.29
N ILE A 195 -6.88 8.03 5.15
CA ILE A 195 -5.71 7.23 5.46
C ILE A 195 -6.08 5.77 5.20
N LEU A 196 -5.32 5.11 4.33
CA LEU A 196 -5.42 3.68 4.11
C LEU A 196 -4.28 2.98 4.84
N LEU A 197 -4.64 2.04 5.70
CA LEU A 197 -3.75 1.21 6.48
C LEU A 197 -4.50 -0.08 6.81
N ALA A 198 -3.77 -1.19 6.89
CA ALA A 198 -4.29 -2.43 7.42
C ALA A 198 -3.29 -3.05 8.39
N ASP A 199 -3.81 -3.74 9.40
CA ASP A 199 -3.09 -4.65 10.25
C ASP A 199 -4.04 -5.80 10.65
N SER A 200 -3.56 -6.71 11.49
CA SER A 200 -4.31 -7.90 11.93
C SER A 200 -5.53 -7.59 12.80
N ILE A 201 -5.70 -6.36 13.28
CA ILE A 201 -6.71 -5.98 14.27
C ILE A 201 -7.73 -4.98 13.69
N GLY A 202 -7.28 -3.97 12.95
CA GLY A 202 -8.13 -2.95 12.35
C GLY A 202 -8.71 -1.97 13.39
N ILE A 203 -10.03 -1.96 13.52
CA ILE A 203 -10.71 -1.19 14.59
C ILE A 203 -10.67 -2.04 15.87
N ARG A 204 -10.29 -1.44 16.99
CA ARG A 204 -10.21 -2.08 18.30
C ARG A 204 -11.18 -1.48 19.31
N THR A 205 -11.48 -2.25 20.35
CA THR A 205 -12.22 -1.78 21.53
C THR A 205 -11.25 -1.20 22.57
N GLY A 206 -11.47 0.05 22.96
CA GLY A 206 -10.65 0.78 23.92
C GLY A 206 -9.18 0.82 23.51
N GLU A 207 -8.30 0.53 24.47
CA GLU A 207 -6.86 0.38 24.23
C GLU A 207 -6.41 -1.08 24.07
N GLU A 208 -7.35 -2.02 24.09
CA GLU A 208 -7.04 -3.44 24.00
C GLU A 208 -6.76 -3.83 22.54
N CYS A 209 -5.88 -4.79 22.30
CA CYS A 209 -5.59 -5.28 20.95
C CYS A 209 -6.61 -6.32 20.49
N ILE A 210 -7.89 -6.00 20.67
CA ILE A 210 -9.03 -6.84 20.35
C ILE A 210 -9.82 -6.14 19.24
N SER A 211 -9.78 -6.71 18.04
CA SER A 211 -10.62 -6.30 16.91
C SER A 211 -12.10 -6.20 17.29
N SER A 212 -12.76 -5.12 16.89
CA SER A 212 -14.21 -4.95 17.07
C SER A 212 -15.01 -5.68 15.98
N TYR A 213 -14.36 -6.10 14.89
CA TYR A 213 -14.99 -6.59 13.65
C TYR A 213 -16.09 -5.67 13.09
N ARG A 214 -15.98 -4.36 13.36
CA ARG A 214 -16.99 -3.36 12.98
C ARG A 214 -16.32 -2.06 12.55
N SER A 215 -17.03 -1.30 11.73
CA SER A 215 -16.67 0.10 11.47
C SER A 215 -16.99 0.97 12.69
N ALA A 216 -16.29 2.09 12.79
CA ALA A 216 -16.53 3.09 13.83
C ALA A 216 -16.51 4.49 13.23
N GLU A 217 -17.28 5.39 13.84
CA GLU A 217 -17.17 6.82 13.55
C GLU A 217 -15.88 7.37 14.16
N VAL A 218 -15.36 8.44 13.57
CA VAL A 218 -14.08 9.04 14.00
C VAL A 218 -14.10 9.56 15.44
N ASN A 219 -15.28 9.86 15.96
CA ASN A 219 -15.50 10.38 17.31
C ASN A 219 -16.08 9.32 18.27
N ASP A 220 -16.07 8.05 17.87
CA ASP A 220 -16.43 6.94 18.75
C ASP A 220 -15.50 6.93 19.97
N LYS A 221 -16.07 6.72 21.16
CA LYS A 221 -15.34 6.74 22.44
C LYS A 221 -14.86 5.36 22.86
N GLU A 222 -15.47 4.31 22.31
CA GLU A 222 -15.19 2.92 22.63
C GLU A 222 -14.37 2.26 21.53
N LEU A 223 -14.51 2.72 20.28
CA LEU A 223 -13.83 2.15 19.13
C LEU A 223 -12.79 3.11 18.55
N SER A 224 -11.61 2.59 18.27
CA SER A 224 -10.53 3.37 17.62
C SER A 224 -9.75 2.52 16.62
N PRO A 225 -9.15 3.11 15.58
CA PRO A 225 -8.18 2.38 14.77
C PRO A 225 -6.92 2.10 15.59
N THR A 226 -6.34 0.92 15.39
CA THR A 226 -5.06 0.51 16.01
C THR A 226 -3.89 1.33 15.48
N LEU A 227 -3.95 1.74 14.21
CA LEU A 227 -2.88 2.45 13.50
C LEU A 227 -1.51 1.73 13.60
N GLY A 228 -1.51 0.39 13.67
CA GLY A 228 -0.31 -0.43 13.84
C GLY A 228 0.29 -0.47 15.25
N THR A 229 -0.44 -0.04 16.29
CA THR A 229 0.02 -0.17 17.69
C THR A 229 -0.19 -1.58 18.26
N CYS A 230 -1.05 -2.38 17.63
CA CYS A 230 -1.47 -3.70 18.09
C CYS A 230 -0.98 -4.87 17.22
N GLY A 231 0.02 -4.64 16.38
CA GLY A 231 0.57 -5.65 15.48
C GLY A 231 1.34 -5.05 14.32
N THR A 232 1.91 -5.90 13.48
CA THR A 232 2.64 -5.47 12.29
C THR A 232 1.67 -4.90 11.25
N ARG A 233 1.98 -3.71 10.72
CA ARG A 233 1.26 -3.13 9.60
C ARG A 233 1.47 -3.96 8.34
N TYR A 234 0.43 -4.10 7.55
CA TYR A 234 0.51 -4.76 6.26
C TYR A 234 1.10 -3.80 5.22
N LYS A 235 1.87 -4.34 4.27
CA LYS A 235 2.40 -3.57 3.14
C LYS A 235 1.30 -3.39 2.11
N LEU A 236 0.89 -2.14 1.88
CA LEU A 236 -0.10 -1.73 0.89
C LEU A 236 0.60 -1.49 -0.46
N PHE A 237 0.41 -2.40 -1.40
CA PHE A 237 0.81 -2.27 -2.79
C PHE A 237 -0.29 -1.65 -3.63
N PHE A 238 0.10 -0.80 -4.58
CA PHE A 238 -0.81 -0.13 -5.52
C PHE A 238 -1.12 -0.96 -6.78
N GLN A 239 -0.42 -2.09 -6.94
CA GLN A 239 -0.61 -3.11 -7.96
C GLN A 239 -0.49 -4.48 -7.28
N GLU A 240 -0.91 -5.54 -7.96
CA GLU A 240 -0.68 -6.89 -7.42
C GLU A 240 0.82 -7.10 -7.20
N PRO A 241 1.26 -7.52 -5.99
CA PRO A 241 2.68 -7.72 -5.70
C PRO A 241 3.29 -8.72 -6.68
N ALA A 242 4.44 -8.38 -7.27
CA ALA A 242 5.03 -9.22 -8.31
C ALA A 242 5.42 -10.60 -7.76
N GLY A 243 5.17 -11.66 -8.55
CA GLY A 243 5.47 -13.06 -8.22
C GLY A 243 6.93 -13.35 -7.90
N ASN A 244 7.83 -12.48 -8.36
CA ASN A 244 9.27 -12.63 -8.24
C ASN A 244 9.90 -11.64 -7.24
N LEU A 245 9.09 -11.02 -6.36
CA LEU A 245 9.61 -10.32 -5.20
C LEU A 245 10.26 -11.32 -4.24
N PRO A 246 11.38 -10.97 -3.59
CA PRO A 246 11.96 -11.82 -2.56
C PRO A 246 11.10 -11.77 -1.29
N THR A 247 11.30 -12.74 -0.41
CA THR A 247 10.67 -12.77 0.92
C THR A 247 11.08 -11.57 1.77
N GLU A 248 12.36 -11.22 1.70
CA GLU A 248 13.00 -10.11 2.40
C GLU A 248 14.11 -9.49 1.56
N ALA A 249 14.50 -8.25 1.88
CA ALA A 249 15.69 -7.63 1.33
C ALA A 249 16.26 -6.58 2.28
N THR A 250 17.54 -6.26 2.09
CA THR A 250 18.17 -5.14 2.80
C THR A 250 17.62 -3.80 2.32
N GLY A 251 17.23 -2.94 3.26
CA GLY A 251 16.75 -1.60 3.01
C GLY A 251 17.84 -0.54 2.97
N TRP A 252 17.40 0.69 2.72
CA TRP A 252 18.22 1.89 2.65
C TRP A 252 19.01 2.19 3.94
N ASP A 253 18.57 1.64 5.08
CA ASP A 253 19.20 1.80 6.39
C ASP A 253 20.14 0.63 6.76
N GLY A 254 20.35 -0.31 5.82
CA GLY A 254 21.18 -1.49 6.03
C GLY A 254 20.49 -2.61 6.81
N LYS A 255 19.23 -2.44 7.24
CA LYS A 255 18.47 -3.50 7.90
C LYS A 255 17.71 -4.34 6.89
N THR A 256 17.52 -5.62 7.21
CA THR A 256 16.63 -6.48 6.44
C THR A 256 15.18 -6.23 6.87
N ASP A 257 14.29 -6.13 5.90
CA ASP A 257 12.84 -6.08 6.10
C ASP A 257 12.17 -7.05 5.12
N TRP A 258 11.01 -7.57 5.51
CA TRP A 258 10.21 -8.42 4.65
C TRP A 258 9.61 -7.61 3.49
N ILE A 259 9.23 -8.28 2.41
CA ILE A 259 8.55 -7.67 1.26
C ILE A 259 7.33 -8.52 0.89
N ARG A 260 7.56 -9.77 0.52
CA ARG A 260 6.53 -10.74 0.17
C ARG A 260 6.89 -12.13 0.70
N PRO A 261 6.65 -12.39 1.99
CA PRO A 261 6.93 -13.68 2.61
C PRO A 261 6.13 -14.81 1.95
N ASP A 262 6.62 -16.04 2.09
CA ASP A 262 5.82 -17.23 1.83
C ASP A 262 4.71 -17.37 2.88
N ILE A 263 3.58 -17.97 2.48
CA ILE A 263 2.44 -18.16 3.39
C ILE A 263 2.84 -19.06 4.57
N LYS A 264 2.76 -18.50 5.78
CA LYS A 264 2.91 -19.25 7.02
C LYS A 264 1.53 -19.60 7.57
N ARG A 265 1.18 -20.89 7.54
CA ARG A 265 -0.10 -21.35 8.08
C ARG A 265 -0.06 -21.37 9.61
N PRO A 266 -1.18 -21.04 10.28
CA PRO A 266 -1.33 -21.23 11.71
C PRO A 266 -1.04 -22.67 12.11
N THR A 267 -0.31 -22.85 13.19
CA THR A 267 0.00 -24.19 13.74
C THR A 267 -0.29 -24.22 15.23
N ILE A 268 -0.95 -25.29 15.66
CA ILE A 268 -1.23 -25.58 17.08
C ILE A 268 -0.29 -26.69 17.51
N SER A 269 0.33 -26.54 18.68
CA SER A 269 1.23 -27.54 19.28
C SER A 269 1.01 -27.61 20.79
N GLU A 270 1.45 -28.71 21.40
CA GLU A 270 1.35 -28.94 22.85
C GLU A 270 -0.07 -28.75 23.39
N LEU A 271 -1.06 -29.31 22.68
CA LEU A 271 -2.44 -29.31 23.15
C LEU A 271 -2.59 -30.26 24.33
N HIS A 272 -2.85 -29.71 25.50
CA HIS A 272 -3.05 -30.45 26.75
C HIS A 272 -4.39 -30.07 27.37
N PHE A 273 -5.03 -31.06 28.00
CA PHE A 273 -6.16 -30.86 28.90
C PHE A 273 -5.76 -31.33 30.30
N ALA A 274 -5.89 -30.46 31.28
CA ALA A 274 -5.67 -30.76 32.69
C ALA A 274 -7.02 -30.69 33.43
N PRO A 275 -7.60 -31.82 33.86
CA PRO A 275 -8.84 -31.81 34.64
C PRO A 275 -8.65 -31.03 35.95
N ASP A 276 -9.69 -30.33 36.40
CA ASP A 276 -9.63 -29.53 37.64
C ASP A 276 -9.86 -30.35 38.93
N GLY A 277 -10.10 -31.66 38.80
CA GLY A 277 -10.35 -32.56 39.92
C GLY A 277 -11.77 -32.46 40.50
N SER A 278 -12.68 -31.74 39.85
CA SER A 278 -14.10 -31.76 40.19
C SER A 278 -14.74 -33.10 39.79
N ASN A 279 -15.97 -33.33 40.24
CA ASN A 279 -16.76 -34.49 39.81
C ASN A 279 -17.21 -34.40 38.33
N ASP A 280 -16.97 -33.26 37.68
CA ASP A 280 -17.21 -33.07 36.25
C ASP A 280 -15.93 -33.41 35.48
N GLN A 281 -15.93 -34.54 34.76
CA GLN A 281 -14.78 -35.00 33.98
C GLN A 281 -14.46 -34.08 32.79
N LEU A 282 -15.35 -33.15 32.45
CA LEU A 282 -15.18 -32.18 31.37
C LEU A 282 -14.68 -30.82 31.87
N SER A 283 -14.58 -30.64 33.19
CA SER A 283 -14.05 -29.40 33.77
C SER A 283 -12.52 -29.47 33.87
N GLY A 284 -11.85 -28.45 33.35
CA GLY A 284 -10.40 -28.40 33.32
C GLY A 284 -9.86 -27.23 32.52
N THR A 285 -8.54 -27.19 32.39
CA THR A 285 -7.81 -26.18 31.62
C THR A 285 -7.28 -26.78 30.33
N ILE A 286 -7.52 -26.10 29.21
CA ILE A 286 -6.86 -26.37 27.93
C ILE A 286 -5.67 -25.42 27.78
N SER A 287 -4.51 -25.96 27.49
CA SER A 287 -3.31 -25.19 27.14
C SER A 287 -2.73 -25.65 25.81
N PHE A 288 -2.21 -24.71 25.02
CA PHE A 288 -1.59 -24.96 23.72
C PHE A 288 -0.69 -23.79 23.32
N PHE A 289 0.18 -24.02 22.34
CA PHE A 289 0.89 -22.97 21.63
C PHE A 289 0.31 -22.79 20.24
N LEU A 290 -0.11 -21.56 19.92
CA LEU A 290 -0.50 -21.14 18.58
C LEU A 290 0.62 -20.29 17.96
N ARG A 291 1.12 -20.71 16.80
CA ARG A 291 2.17 -20.02 16.04
C ARG A 291 1.68 -19.61 14.66
N ASN A 292 2.36 -18.65 14.03
CA ASN A 292 2.03 -18.12 12.69
C ASN A 292 0.58 -17.63 12.60
N PHE A 293 0.15 -16.93 13.64
CA PHE A 293 -1.19 -16.40 13.74
C PHE A 293 -1.16 -15.08 14.50
N VAL A 294 -1.78 -14.07 13.93
CA VAL A 294 -2.03 -12.78 14.58
C VAL A 294 -3.50 -12.44 14.35
N GLY A 295 -4.25 -12.25 15.44
CA GLY A 295 -5.69 -11.98 15.38
C GLY A 295 -6.45 -12.63 16.53
N GLN A 296 -7.76 -12.77 16.36
CA GLN A 296 -8.63 -13.46 17.32
C GLN A 296 -8.97 -14.86 16.84
N TYR A 297 -9.07 -15.80 17.78
CA TYR A 297 -9.48 -17.17 17.52
C TYR A 297 -10.52 -17.61 18.54
N GLU A 298 -11.37 -18.55 18.15
CA GLU A 298 -12.28 -19.25 19.05
C GLU A 298 -11.78 -20.69 19.22
N ILE A 299 -11.84 -21.21 20.45
CA ILE A 299 -11.63 -22.63 20.72
C ILE A 299 -13.01 -23.26 20.79
N LYS A 300 -13.27 -24.21 19.91
CA LYS A 300 -14.49 -25.03 19.92
C LYS A 300 -14.15 -26.41 20.45
N ILE A 301 -14.90 -26.85 21.44
CA ILE A 301 -14.77 -28.16 22.07
C ILE A 301 -16.10 -28.86 21.81
N ASP A 302 -16.04 -30.00 21.12
CA ASP A 302 -17.19 -30.86 20.82
C ASP A 302 -17.14 -32.12 21.68
#